data_AF-A0A961XYZ2-F1
#
_entry.id   AF-A0A961XYZ2-F1
#
_cell.length_a   1.000
_cell.length_b   1.000
_cell.length_c   1.000
_cell.angle_alpha   90.00
_cell.angle_beta   90.00
_cell.angle_gamma   90.00
#
_symmetry.space_group_name_H-M   'P 1'
#
loop_
_entity.id
_entity.type
_entity.pdbx_description
1 polymer ?
#
loop_
_entity_poly.entity_id
_entity_poly.type
_entity_poly.pdbx_seq_one_letter_code
_entity_poly.pdbx_strand_id
1 'polypeptide(L)'
;MIATAAMPAFVAPAAARGPDSVADLAEGLLGAVVNISTTQNVKGSETPDAVPMPQLPEGSPFQDFFDEFFKDKRGEGGGGGDRKVQS
;
A
#
# COMPACT_ATOMS: atom_id res chain seq x y z
N MET A 1 -18.30 46.22 63.02
CA MET A 1 -17.40 45.68 61.99
C MET A 1 -18.10 44.53 61.31
N ILE A 2 -18.58 44.71 60.08
CA ILE A 2 -19.28 43.65 59.33
C ILE A 2 -18.26 43.05 58.37
N ALA A 3 -17.86 41.81 58.64
CA ALA A 3 -16.99 41.05 57.76
C ALA A 3 -17.86 40.35 56.71
N THR A 4 -17.77 40.80 55.46
CA THR A 4 -18.37 40.11 54.30
C THR A 4 -17.50 38.90 53.95
N ALA A 5 -18.01 37.69 54.20
CA ALA A 5 -17.40 36.46 53.75
C ALA A 5 -17.73 36.23 52.27
N ALA A 6 -16.71 36.09 51.43
CA ALA A 6 -16.86 35.72 50.02
C ALA A 6 -17.10 34.20 49.91
N MET A 7 -18.19 33.79 49.28
CA MET A 7 -18.44 32.39 48.95
C MET A 7 -17.67 32.00 47.68
N PRO A 8 -17.07 30.80 47.61
CA PRO A 8 -16.40 30.34 46.40
C PRO A 8 -17.45 30.00 45.33
N ALA A 9 -17.23 30.50 44.11
CA ALA A 9 -18.04 30.13 42.95
C ALA A 9 -17.61 28.73 42.45
N PHE A 10 -18.57 27.83 42.30
CA PHE A 10 -18.34 26.51 41.72
C PHE A 10 -18.36 26.63 40.19
N VAL A 11 -17.23 26.33 39.53
CA VAL A 11 -17.14 26.32 38.06
C VAL A 11 -17.54 24.95 37.55
N ALA A 12 -18.61 24.87 36.77
CA ALA A 12 -19.03 23.63 36.13
C ALA A 12 -18.03 23.23 35.01
N PRO A 13 -17.71 21.93 34.85
CA PRO A 13 -16.83 21.50 33.79
C PRO A 13 -17.46 21.79 32.41
N ALA A 14 -16.67 22.37 31.50
CA ALA A 14 -17.09 22.57 30.13
C ALA A 14 -17.17 21.21 29.43
N ALA A 15 -18.36 20.84 28.95
CA ALA A 15 -18.53 19.66 28.11
C ALA A 15 -17.94 19.95 26.73
N ALA A 16 -16.77 19.37 26.43
CA ALA A 16 -16.21 19.41 25.09
C ALA A 16 -17.12 18.57 24.17
N ARG A 17 -17.83 19.24 23.25
CA ARG A 17 -18.61 18.56 22.23
C ARG A 17 -17.64 18.05 21.16
N GLY A 18 -17.68 16.76 20.88
CA GLY A 18 -16.88 16.15 19.81
C GLY A 18 -17.27 16.71 18.43
N PRO A 19 -16.53 16.32 17.37
CA PRO A 19 -16.84 16.75 16.01
C PRO A 19 -18.26 16.32 15.62
N ASP A 20 -18.86 17.10 14.72
CA ASP A 20 -20.17 16.78 14.15
C ASP A 20 -20.13 15.45 13.39
N SER A 21 -21.27 14.77 13.36
CA SER A 21 -21.40 13.45 12.73
C SER A 21 -21.27 13.53 11.21
N VAL A 22 -20.67 12.50 10.61
CA VAL A 22 -20.62 12.30 9.15
C VAL A 22 -21.59 11.22 8.66
N ALA A 23 -22.48 10.74 9.54
CA ALA A 23 -23.39 9.64 9.24
C ALA A 23 -24.28 9.90 8.02
N ASP A 24 -24.84 11.11 7.90
CA ASP A 24 -25.73 11.48 6.78
C ASP A 24 -25.01 11.46 5.43
N LEU A 25 -23.72 11.81 5.42
CA LEU A 25 -22.88 11.75 4.21
C LEU A 25 -22.49 10.30 3.90
N ALA A 26 -22.15 9.52 4.91
CA ALA A 26 -21.76 8.12 4.74
C ALA A 26 -22.93 7.30 4.19
N GLU A 27 -24.16 7.49 4.68
CA GLU A 27 -25.34 6.71 4.27
C GLU A 27 -25.57 6.74 2.75
N GLY A 28 -25.36 7.89 2.10
CA GLY A 28 -25.47 8.01 0.64
C GLY A 28 -24.27 7.49 -0.15
N LEU A 29 -23.11 7.31 0.49
CA LEU A 29 -21.84 6.99 -0.18
C LEU A 29 -21.32 5.58 0.08
N LEU A 30 -21.87 4.86 1.06
CA LEU A 30 -21.44 3.50 1.38
C LEU A 30 -21.52 2.55 0.17
N GLY A 31 -22.58 2.67 -0.64
CA GLY A 31 -22.76 1.84 -1.84
C GLY A 31 -21.84 2.21 -3.01
N ALA A 32 -21.16 3.35 -2.97
CA ALA A 32 -20.24 3.78 -4.01
C ALA A 32 -18.85 3.16 -3.89
N VAL A 33 -18.54 2.53 -2.75
CA VAL A 33 -17.22 1.93 -2.49
C VAL A 33 -17.22 0.47 -2.93
N VAL A 34 -16.37 0.17 -3.91
CA VAL A 34 -16.12 -1.19 -4.38
C VAL A 34 -14.66 -1.56 -4.20
N ASN A 35 -14.40 -2.82 -3.87
CA ASN A 35 -13.04 -3.36 -3.89
C ASN A 35 -12.75 -3.90 -5.29
N ILE A 36 -11.73 -3.35 -5.95
CA ILE A 36 -11.32 -3.75 -7.30
C ILE A 36 -9.90 -4.30 -7.22
N SER A 37 -9.71 -5.54 -7.66
CA SER A 37 -8.40 -6.15 -7.85
C SER A 37 -8.30 -6.70 -9.26
N THR A 38 -7.22 -6.42 -9.96
CA THR A 38 -6.98 -6.89 -11.33
C THR A 38 -5.80 -7.83 -11.38
N THR A 39 -5.85 -8.84 -12.26
CA THR A 39 -4.70 -9.72 -12.52
C THR A 39 -4.33 -9.67 -13.99
N GLN A 40 -3.04 -9.51 -14.28
CA GLN A 40 -2.54 -9.57 -15.64
C GLN A 40 -2.00 -10.98 -15.90
N ASN A 41 -2.55 -11.66 -16.92
CA ASN A 41 -1.98 -12.91 -17.42
C ASN A 41 -1.13 -12.62 -18.66
N VAL A 42 0.19 -12.62 -18.49
CA VAL A 42 1.15 -12.45 -19.58
C VAL A 42 1.55 -13.84 -20.07
N LYS A 43 1.20 -14.18 -21.32
CA LYS A 43 1.77 -15.34 -22.00
C LYS A 43 3.26 -15.05 -22.19
N GLY A 44 4.11 -15.77 -21.47
CA GLY A 44 5.56 -15.71 -21.71
C GLY A 44 5.83 -16.06 -23.17
N SER A 45 6.74 -15.32 -23.81
CA SER A 45 7.36 -15.74 -25.08
C SER A 45 7.84 -17.19 -24.95
N GLU A 46 7.78 -17.96 -26.04
CA GLU A 46 7.92 -19.44 -26.15
C GLU A 46 9.22 -20.08 -25.60
N THR A 47 9.98 -19.36 -24.79
CA THR A 47 11.08 -19.85 -23.96
C THR A 47 10.69 -19.68 -22.48
N PRO A 48 10.29 -20.77 -21.78
CA PRO A 48 9.78 -20.75 -20.42
C PRO A 48 10.69 -20.07 -19.37
N ASP A 49 11.99 -19.94 -19.65
CA ASP A 49 12.99 -19.43 -18.69
C ASP A 49 13.93 -18.36 -19.27
N ALA A 50 13.72 -17.87 -20.50
CA ALA A 50 14.56 -16.80 -21.02
C ALA A 50 13.90 -15.45 -20.72
N VAL A 51 14.19 -14.88 -19.55
CA VAL A 51 14.15 -13.42 -19.44
C VAL A 51 15.20 -12.91 -20.44
N PRO A 52 14.83 -12.16 -21.50
CA PRO A 52 15.81 -11.69 -22.46
C PRO A 52 16.80 -10.79 -21.72
N MET A 53 18.09 -11.17 -21.78
CA MET A 53 19.14 -10.40 -21.15
C MET A 53 19.16 -9.01 -21.80
N PRO A 54 18.98 -7.93 -21.01
CA PRO A 54 19.07 -6.57 -21.55
C PRO A 54 20.49 -6.33 -22.06
N GLN A 55 20.63 -5.73 -23.25
CA GLN A 55 21.94 -5.29 -23.73
C GLN A 55 22.36 -4.07 -22.91
N LEU A 56 23.39 -4.25 -22.07
CA LEU A 56 23.97 -3.19 -21.24
C LEU A 56 25.11 -2.50 -21.99
N PRO A 57 25.29 -1.18 -21.83
CA PRO A 57 26.51 -0.49 -22.26
C PRO A 57 27.74 -1.05 -21.55
N GLU A 58 28.85 -1.18 -22.27
CA GLU A 58 30.13 -1.64 -21.70
C GLU A 58 30.57 -0.75 -20.52
N GLY A 59 30.93 -1.36 -19.39
CA GLY A 59 31.35 -0.64 -18.17
C GLY A 59 30.21 -0.16 -17.27
N SER A 60 28.97 -0.64 -17.47
CA SER A 60 27.86 -0.34 -16.55
C SER A 60 28.20 -0.77 -15.12
N PRO A 61 27.95 0.08 -14.10
CA PRO A 61 28.13 -0.29 -12.69
C PRO A 61 27.20 -1.43 -12.24
N PHE A 62 26.24 -1.83 -13.07
CA PHE A 62 25.28 -2.91 -12.81
C PHE A 62 25.58 -4.21 -13.58
N GLN A 63 26.65 -4.25 -14.39
CA GLN A 63 26.98 -5.41 -15.22
C GLN A 63 27.06 -6.70 -14.40
N ASP A 64 27.84 -6.69 -13.32
CA ASP A 64 28.03 -7.86 -12.44
C ASP A 64 26.73 -8.31 -11.76
N PHE A 65 25.89 -7.36 -11.35
CA PHE A 65 24.60 -7.63 -10.70
C PHE A 65 23.62 -8.36 -11.63
N PHE A 66 23.48 -7.89 -12.87
CA PHE A 66 22.61 -8.54 -13.84
C PHE A 66 23.15 -9.91 -14.26
N ASP A 67 24.47 -10.02 -14.46
CA ASP A 67 25.10 -11.29 -14.79
C ASP A 67 24.84 -12.35 -13.71
N GLU A 68 24.98 -12.00 -12.42
CA GLU A 68 24.67 -12.88 -11.31
C GLU A 68 23.17 -13.23 -11.25
N PHE A 69 22.30 -12.24 -11.36
CA PHE A 69 20.84 -12.43 -11.34
C PHE A 69 20.33 -13.37 -12.44
N PHE A 70 20.85 -13.25 -13.67
CA PHE A 70 20.46 -14.11 -14.79
C PHE A 70 21.17 -15.47 -14.80
N LYS A 71 22.39 -15.57 -14.26
CA LYS A 71 23.07 -16.86 -14.04
C LYS A 71 22.28 -17.71 -13.05
N ASP A 72 21.83 -17.12 -11.95
CA ASP A 72 21.07 -17.80 -10.89
C ASP A 72 19.72 -18.31 -11.41
N LYS A 73 19.02 -17.50 -12.21
CA LYS A 73 17.76 -17.90 -12.86
C LYS A 73 17.88 -18.98 -13.93
N ARG A 74 19.06 -19.20 -14.52
CA ARG A 74 19.27 -20.25 -15.53
C ARG A 74 19.51 -21.63 -14.90
N GLY A 75 19.87 -21.70 -13.62
CA GLY A 75 20.16 -22.94 -12.91
C GLY A 75 18.96 -23.64 -12.27
N GLU A 76 17.88 -22.90 -11.99
CA GLU A 76 16.72 -23.38 -11.23
C GLU A 76 15.50 -23.60 -12.15
N GLY A 77 15.62 -24.54 -13.09
CA GLY A 77 14.52 -24.92 -13.98
C GLY A 77 13.68 -26.07 -13.41
N GLY A 78 12.40 -25.81 -13.08
CA GLY A 78 11.46 -26.93 -12.86
C GLY A 78 10.21 -26.63 -12.05
N GLY A 79 9.37 -25.67 -12.45
CA GLY A 79 8.08 -25.46 -11.79
C GLY A 79 7.16 -24.53 -12.57
N GLY A 80 6.49 -25.07 -13.59
CA GLY A 80 5.50 -24.33 -14.38
C GLY A 80 4.37 -23.82 -13.51
N GLY A 81 4.35 -22.51 -13.27
CA GLY A 81 3.26 -21.83 -12.59
C GLY A 81 2.97 -20.51 -13.30
N ASP A 82 1.71 -20.31 -13.70
CA ASP A 82 1.21 -19.04 -14.20
C ASP A 82 1.59 -17.91 -13.24
N ARG A 83 2.43 -16.97 -13.70
CA ARG A 83 2.83 -15.81 -12.91
C ARG A 83 1.64 -14.84 -12.81
N LYS A 84 0.77 -15.08 -11.83
CA LYS A 84 -0.29 -14.14 -11.44
C LYS A 84 0.34 -12.99 -10.66
N VAL A 85 0.51 -11.83 -11.31
CA VAL A 85 0.77 -10.57 -10.61
C VAL A 85 -0.58 -10.01 -10.16
N GLN A 86 -0.77 -9.88 -8.86
CA GLN A 86 -1.93 -9.22 -8.25
C GLN A 86 -1.51 -7.80 -7.85
N SER A 87 -2.33 -6.81 -8.18
CA SER A 87 -2.22 -5.43 -7.69
C SER A 87 -3.47 -5.07 -6.93
#